data_AF-A0A958PBI4-F1
#
_entry.id   AF-A0A958PBI4-F1
#
_cell.length_a   1.000
_cell.length_b   1.000
_cell.length_c   1.000
_cell.angle_alpha   90.00
_cell.angle_beta   90.00
_cell.angle_gamma   90.00
#
_symmetry.space_group_name_H-M   'P 1'
#
loop_
_entity.id
_entity.type
_entity.pdbx_description
1 polymer ?
#
loop_
_entity_poly.entity_id
_entity_poly.type
_entity_poly.pdbx_seq_one_letter_code
_entity_poly.pdbx_strand_id
1 'polypeptide(L)'
;MKLTLLGLIATLSFSLQTQASSKLESMNLPEAPLIEENYGEPLLQIDAVDPTPDADIPSDEEVLRMQQEIKELFPETNTVQTQQERMSILARYSYVDTRRVPQDLYETAIAYYDAHKSSLRNPNYLTLVDFGARSNLPRMFIIDMNTGRVASIHVAHGEYSDPNKDGHLDSFSNRIGSKQSSEGFYRVSETYNSSKFGYAARLDGLSSSNSNARARAVVLHGSKYVWERSDVLPGYSWGCLAIAENLKAEVVPLLANGSLLYASISR
;
A
#
# COMPACT_ATOMS: atom_id res chain seq x y z
N MET A 1 12.92 -36.00 43.57
CA MET A 1 12.82 -34.62 43.03
C MET A 1 12.41 -34.71 41.57
N LYS A 2 11.11 -34.52 41.27
CA LYS A 2 10.59 -34.44 39.90
C LYS A 2 10.68 -32.98 39.47
N LEU A 3 11.70 -32.62 38.69
CA LEU A 3 11.71 -31.36 37.94
C LEU A 3 10.75 -31.54 36.76
N THR A 4 9.70 -30.74 36.72
CA THR A 4 8.63 -30.79 35.71
C THR A 4 9.13 -30.29 34.36
N LEU A 5 9.11 -31.17 33.37
CA LEU A 5 9.40 -30.91 31.95
C LEU A 5 8.53 -29.79 31.33
N LEU A 6 7.39 -29.45 31.96
CA LEU A 6 6.53 -28.33 31.55
C LEU A 6 7.17 -26.95 31.75
N GLY A 7 8.09 -26.78 32.70
CA GLY A 7 8.73 -25.49 32.95
C GLY A 7 9.70 -25.08 31.84
N LEU A 8 10.39 -26.04 31.23
CA LEU A 8 11.40 -25.79 30.21
C LEU A 8 10.76 -25.44 28.84
N ILE A 9 9.62 -26.06 28.53
CA ILE A 9 8.88 -25.78 27.29
C ILE A 9 8.27 -24.37 27.36
N ALA A 10 7.67 -23.97 28.48
CA ALA A 10 7.11 -22.62 28.63
C ALA A 10 8.16 -21.50 28.54
N THR A 11 9.37 -21.73 29.07
CA THR A 11 10.47 -20.75 28.93
C THR A 11 11.05 -20.71 27.52
N LEU A 12 11.09 -21.83 26.77
CA LEU A 12 11.49 -21.80 25.37
C LEU A 12 10.43 -21.14 24.47
N SER A 13 9.13 -21.36 24.74
CA SER A 13 8.04 -20.71 24.00
C SER A 13 8.00 -19.20 24.23
N PHE A 14 8.29 -18.73 25.44
CA PHE A 14 8.34 -17.30 25.76
C PHE A 14 9.62 -16.62 25.23
N SER A 15 10.74 -17.36 25.19
CA SER A 15 12.02 -16.89 24.66
C SER A 15 12.09 -16.82 23.13
N LEU A 16 11.21 -17.51 22.40
CA LEU A 16 11.12 -17.41 20.93
C LEU A 16 10.18 -16.28 20.47
N GLN A 17 9.37 -15.72 21.36
CA GLN A 17 8.45 -14.62 21.05
C GLN A 17 9.08 -13.23 21.25
N THR A 18 10.33 -13.18 21.69
CA THR A 18 11.06 -11.96 22.05
C THR A 18 12.37 -11.83 21.27
N GLN A 19 12.32 -11.83 19.92
CA GLN A 19 13.43 -11.28 19.10
C GLN A 19 13.19 -11.13 17.59
N ALA A 20 11.95 -11.07 17.10
CA ALA A 20 11.71 -10.50 15.78
C ALA A 20 11.40 -9.01 15.96
N SER A 21 12.43 -8.16 16.08
CA SER A 21 12.19 -6.73 15.87
C SER A 21 11.69 -6.57 14.44
N SER A 22 10.51 -5.98 14.26
CA SER A 22 9.95 -5.85 12.93
C SER A 22 10.86 -4.96 12.09
N LYS A 23 10.99 -5.24 10.79
CA LYS A 23 11.76 -4.33 9.93
C LYS A 23 11.12 -2.93 9.96
N LEU A 24 9.80 -2.84 10.13
CA LEU A 24 9.08 -1.57 10.38
C LEU A 24 9.52 -0.85 11.66
N GLU A 25 9.82 -1.55 12.77
CA GLU A 25 10.32 -0.93 14.01
C GLU A 25 11.68 -0.28 13.83
N SER A 26 12.54 -0.89 13.01
CA SER A 26 13.85 -0.34 12.71
C SER A 26 13.81 0.86 11.76
N MET A 27 12.66 1.09 11.11
CA MET A 27 12.46 2.24 10.23
C MET A 27 12.00 3.43 11.06
N ASN A 28 12.64 4.59 10.87
CA ASN A 28 12.18 5.86 11.43
C ASN A 28 10.97 6.40 10.64
N LEU A 29 9.92 5.58 10.48
CA LEU A 29 8.67 6.04 9.87
C LEU A 29 7.91 6.90 10.89
N PRO A 30 7.35 8.04 10.45
CA PRO A 30 6.55 8.88 11.33
C PRO A 30 5.31 8.10 11.81
N GLU A 31 5.00 8.19 13.10
CA GLU A 31 3.67 7.79 13.57
C GLU A 31 2.64 8.78 13.03
N ALA A 32 1.52 8.29 12.49
CA ALA A 32 0.41 9.15 12.10
C ALA A 32 -0.02 10.00 13.30
N PRO A 33 -0.16 11.32 13.12
CA PRO A 33 -0.69 12.17 14.18
C PRO A 33 -2.10 11.70 14.52
N LEU A 34 -2.48 11.84 15.79
CA LEU A 34 -3.89 11.76 16.15
C LEU A 34 -4.60 12.87 15.38
N ILE A 35 -5.73 12.53 14.75
CA ILE A 35 -6.51 13.45 13.91
C ILE A 35 -6.87 14.68 14.75
N GLU A 36 -6.13 15.77 14.61
CA GLU A 36 -6.51 17.10 15.08
C GLU A 36 -6.88 17.96 13.87
N GLU A 37 -8.16 18.29 13.76
CA GLU A 37 -8.74 19.15 12.74
C GLU A 37 -8.34 20.61 12.98
N ASN A 38 -7.11 21.03 12.67
CA ASN A 38 -6.84 22.44 12.33
C ASN A 38 -5.46 22.68 11.68
N TYR A 39 -5.18 21.96 10.60
CA TYR A 39 -4.08 22.37 9.72
C TYR A 39 -4.63 23.51 8.85
N GLY A 40 -4.17 24.75 9.07
CA GLY A 40 -4.51 25.88 8.20
C GLY A 40 -4.18 25.60 6.72
N GLU A 41 -4.50 26.53 5.81
CA GLU A 41 -4.25 26.31 4.38
C GLU A 41 -2.78 25.94 4.10
N PRO A 42 -2.52 24.76 3.51
CA PRO A 42 -1.16 24.28 3.29
C PRO A 42 -0.47 25.08 2.18
N LEU A 43 0.87 25.08 2.20
CA LEU A 43 1.63 25.62 1.08
C LEU A 43 1.46 24.72 -0.14
N LEU A 44 0.96 25.30 -1.24
CA LEU A 44 0.78 24.62 -2.51
C LEU A 44 2.13 24.46 -3.23
N GLN A 45 2.51 23.22 -3.56
CA GLN A 45 3.51 22.96 -4.58
C GLN A 45 2.82 22.58 -5.90
N ILE A 46 2.37 23.59 -6.62
CA ILE A 46 2.04 23.47 -8.03
C ILE A 46 3.38 23.46 -8.79
N ASP A 47 3.66 22.39 -9.55
CA ASP A 47 4.53 22.35 -10.76
C ASP A 47 5.33 21.05 -10.95
N ALA A 48 5.30 20.10 -10.01
CA ALA A 48 5.97 18.82 -10.21
C ALA A 48 5.03 17.79 -10.84
N VAL A 49 5.29 17.48 -12.12
CA VAL A 49 4.62 16.42 -12.88
C VAL A 49 5.67 15.41 -13.32
N ASP A 50 5.42 14.15 -13.00
CA ASP A 50 6.37 13.06 -13.21
C ASP A 50 5.87 12.08 -14.28
N PRO A 51 6.15 12.37 -15.57
CA PRO A 51 5.80 11.46 -16.65
C PRO A 51 6.58 10.15 -16.54
N THR A 52 5.92 9.03 -16.79
CA THR A 52 6.59 7.74 -16.92
C THR A 52 7.46 7.74 -18.18
N PRO A 53 8.77 7.43 -18.09
CA PRO A 53 9.62 7.29 -19.28
C PRO A 53 9.16 6.14 -20.18
N ASP A 54 9.32 6.29 -21.50
CA ASP A 54 8.99 5.23 -22.47
C ASP A 54 9.72 3.91 -22.17
N ALA A 55 10.97 4.00 -21.70
CA ALA A 55 11.77 2.83 -21.33
C ALA A 55 11.24 2.05 -20.12
N ASP A 56 10.35 2.66 -19.32
CA ASP A 56 9.73 2.03 -18.17
C ASP A 56 8.40 1.34 -18.53
N ILE A 57 7.85 1.63 -19.72
CA ILE A 57 6.63 1.01 -20.22
C ILE A 57 6.92 -0.47 -20.52
N PRO A 58 6.22 -1.41 -19.86
CA PRO A 58 6.41 -2.83 -20.15
C PRO A 58 5.90 -3.17 -21.55
N SER A 59 6.53 -4.14 -22.19
CA SER A 59 6.07 -4.68 -23.47
C SER A 59 4.71 -5.37 -23.33
N ASP A 60 3.98 -5.45 -24.45
CA ASP A 60 2.69 -6.15 -24.49
C ASP A 60 2.80 -7.63 -24.07
N GLU A 61 3.91 -8.29 -24.38
CA GLU A 61 4.18 -9.67 -23.97
C GLU A 61 4.32 -9.80 -22.45
N GLU A 62 5.05 -8.88 -21.81
CA GLU A 62 5.17 -8.83 -20.35
C GLU A 62 3.83 -8.56 -19.68
N VAL A 63 3.02 -7.65 -20.24
CA VAL A 63 1.67 -7.37 -19.75
C VAL A 63 0.79 -8.61 -19.88
N LEU A 64 0.79 -9.28 -21.04
CA LEU A 64 -0.05 -10.45 -21.28
C LEU A 64 0.33 -11.61 -20.33
N ARG A 65 1.63 -11.87 -20.15
CA ARG A 65 2.12 -12.91 -19.24
C ARG A 65 1.71 -12.62 -17.78
N MET A 66 1.85 -11.37 -17.35
CA MET A 66 1.45 -10.93 -16.02
C MET A 66 -0.08 -11.07 -15.81
N GLN A 67 -0.90 -10.72 -16.81
CA GLN A 67 -2.35 -10.88 -16.74
C GLN A 67 -2.78 -12.35 -16.63
N GLN A 68 -2.10 -13.25 -17.35
CA GLN A 68 -2.33 -14.70 -17.24
C GLN A 68 -2.00 -15.21 -15.84
N GLU A 69 -0.84 -14.83 -15.29
CA GLU A 69 -0.45 -15.21 -13.93
C GLU A 69 -1.46 -14.70 -12.89
N ILE A 70 -1.93 -13.46 -12.99
CA ILE A 70 -2.92 -12.90 -12.06
C ILE A 70 -4.24 -13.65 -12.14
N LYS A 71 -4.70 -13.97 -13.34
CA LYS A 71 -5.94 -14.73 -13.52
C LYS A 71 -5.88 -16.11 -12.85
N GLU A 72 -4.71 -16.74 -12.84
CA GLU A 72 -4.50 -18.04 -12.20
C GLU A 72 -4.38 -17.94 -10.68
N LEU A 73 -3.65 -16.93 -10.18
CA LEU A 73 -3.33 -16.79 -8.76
C LEU A 73 -4.39 -16.03 -7.94
N PHE A 74 -5.13 -15.12 -8.59
CA PHE A 74 -6.11 -14.20 -7.99
C PHE A 74 -7.41 -14.21 -8.80
N PRO A 75 -8.12 -15.35 -8.88
CA PRO A 75 -9.39 -15.41 -9.61
C PRO A 75 -10.41 -14.45 -8.98
N GLU A 76 -11.21 -13.77 -9.79
CA GLU A 76 -12.29 -12.94 -9.25
C GLU A 76 -13.29 -13.80 -8.47
N THR A 77 -13.35 -13.60 -7.15
CA THR A 77 -14.32 -14.26 -6.29
C THR A 77 -15.53 -13.35 -6.07
N ASN A 78 -16.62 -13.59 -6.79
CA ASN A 78 -17.91 -12.91 -6.57
C ASN A 78 -18.70 -13.55 -5.40
N THR A 79 -18.07 -13.66 -4.24
CA THR A 79 -18.73 -14.19 -3.04
C THR A 79 -19.03 -13.08 -2.05
N VAL A 80 -20.32 -12.83 -1.82
CA VAL A 80 -20.75 -11.97 -0.71
C VAL A 80 -20.46 -12.72 0.59
N GLN A 81 -19.46 -12.26 1.33
CA GLN A 81 -19.15 -12.81 2.65
C GLN A 81 -20.29 -12.54 3.64
N THR A 82 -20.73 -13.58 4.34
CA THR A 82 -21.68 -13.48 5.44
C THR A 82 -21.09 -12.69 6.60
N GLN A 83 -21.95 -12.12 7.48
CA GLN A 83 -21.46 -11.42 8.67
C GLN A 83 -20.61 -12.32 9.58
N GLN A 84 -20.97 -13.60 9.70
CA GLN A 84 -20.23 -14.56 10.52
C GLN A 84 -18.81 -14.81 9.97
N GLU A 85 -18.66 -14.90 8.64
CA GLU A 85 -17.35 -15.04 7.99
C GLU A 85 -16.50 -13.78 8.16
N ARG A 86 -17.10 -12.60 8.02
CA ARG A 86 -16.37 -11.33 8.26
C ARG A 86 -15.85 -11.27 9.70
N MET A 87 -16.69 -11.57 10.68
CA MET A 87 -16.29 -11.57 12.09
C MET A 87 -15.20 -12.61 12.39
N SER A 88 -15.24 -13.78 11.74
CA SER A 88 -14.20 -14.81 11.92
C SER A 88 -12.87 -14.43 11.28
N ILE A 89 -12.90 -13.74 10.13
CA ILE A 89 -11.70 -13.13 9.52
C ILE A 89 -11.13 -12.09 10.48
N LEU A 90 -11.92 -11.11 10.93
CA LEU A 90 -11.43 -10.04 11.81
C LEU A 90 -10.87 -10.58 13.12
N ALA A 91 -11.49 -11.59 13.71
CA ALA A 91 -10.97 -12.24 14.92
C ALA A 91 -9.57 -12.86 14.71
N ARG A 92 -9.31 -13.47 13.54
CA ARG A 92 -7.98 -14.05 13.21
C ARG A 92 -6.87 -12.99 13.13
N TYR A 93 -7.21 -11.76 12.80
CA TYR A 93 -6.27 -10.64 12.65
C TYR A 93 -6.45 -9.57 13.73
N SER A 94 -7.02 -9.93 14.88
CA SER A 94 -7.27 -9.02 16.01
C SER A 94 -6.01 -8.45 16.67
N TYR A 95 -4.83 -8.98 16.33
CA TYR A 95 -3.54 -8.47 16.79
C TYR A 95 -3.03 -7.26 15.99
N VAL A 96 -3.66 -6.93 14.85
CA VAL A 96 -3.30 -5.77 14.04
C VAL A 96 -3.76 -4.48 14.74
N ASP A 97 -2.87 -3.51 14.86
CA ASP A 97 -3.17 -2.19 15.43
C ASP A 97 -3.92 -1.30 14.43
N THR A 98 -5.24 -1.45 14.36
CA THR A 98 -6.09 -0.71 13.43
C THR A 98 -6.50 0.67 13.93
N ARG A 99 -6.03 1.13 15.11
CA ARG A 99 -6.49 2.39 15.73
C ARG A 99 -6.36 3.63 14.85
N ARG A 100 -5.44 3.60 13.89
CA ARG A 100 -5.15 4.70 12.96
C ARG A 100 -5.43 4.36 11.50
N VAL A 101 -6.04 3.22 11.22
CA VAL A 101 -6.37 2.76 9.86
C VAL A 101 -7.88 2.90 9.66
N PRO A 102 -8.36 3.45 8.53
CA PRO A 102 -9.79 3.47 8.24
C PRO A 102 -10.37 2.06 8.24
N GLN A 103 -11.39 1.84 9.08
CA GLN A 103 -11.86 0.50 9.44
C GLN A 103 -12.49 -0.23 8.24
N ASP A 104 -13.24 0.48 7.39
CA ASP A 104 -13.88 -0.07 6.20
C ASP A 104 -12.86 -0.53 5.15
N LEU A 105 -11.78 0.23 4.97
CA LEU A 105 -10.63 -0.16 4.15
C LEU A 105 -9.94 -1.38 4.72
N TYR A 106 -9.69 -1.40 6.03
CA TYR A 106 -9.07 -2.55 6.69
C TYR A 106 -9.90 -3.81 6.53
N GLU A 107 -11.21 -3.76 6.77
CA GLU A 107 -12.12 -4.90 6.62
C GLU A 107 -12.11 -5.46 5.20
N THR A 108 -12.14 -4.57 4.20
CA THR A 108 -12.08 -4.97 2.79
C THR A 108 -10.73 -5.59 2.45
N ALA A 109 -9.64 -4.96 2.88
CA ALA A 109 -8.29 -5.41 2.58
C ALA A 109 -7.95 -6.75 3.25
N ILE A 110 -8.30 -6.91 4.52
CA ILE A 110 -7.98 -8.12 5.28
C ILE A 110 -8.79 -9.33 4.81
N ALA A 111 -10.03 -9.11 4.37
CA ALA A 111 -10.85 -10.15 3.76
C ALA A 111 -10.23 -10.67 2.45
N TYR A 112 -9.76 -9.78 1.58
CA TYR A 112 -9.09 -10.18 0.34
C TYR A 112 -7.72 -10.83 0.62
N TYR A 113 -6.95 -10.27 1.55
CA TYR A 113 -5.68 -10.84 2.01
C TYR A 113 -5.87 -12.27 2.50
N ASP A 114 -6.85 -12.52 3.37
CA ASP A 114 -7.10 -13.85 3.93
C ASP A 114 -7.45 -14.88 2.85
N ALA A 115 -8.30 -14.50 1.91
CA ALA A 115 -8.72 -15.37 0.80
C ALA A 115 -7.57 -15.72 -0.16
N HIS A 116 -6.58 -14.84 -0.31
CA HIS A 116 -5.50 -14.97 -1.30
C HIS A 116 -4.11 -15.14 -0.69
N LYS A 117 -4.00 -15.33 0.63
CA LYS A 117 -2.72 -15.36 1.35
C LYS A 117 -1.73 -16.37 0.77
N SER A 118 -2.20 -17.54 0.34
CA SER A 118 -1.35 -18.57 -0.28
C SER A 118 -0.80 -18.20 -1.66
N SER A 119 -1.42 -17.24 -2.35
CA SER A 119 -1.00 -16.72 -3.65
C SER A 119 -0.01 -15.55 -3.53
N LEU A 120 0.08 -14.93 -2.34
CA LEU A 120 1.00 -13.83 -2.07
C LEU A 120 2.42 -14.36 -1.88
N ARG A 121 3.37 -13.87 -2.68
CA ARG A 121 4.80 -14.20 -2.55
C ARG A 121 5.46 -13.47 -1.38
N ASN A 122 4.91 -12.33 -0.98
CA ASN A 122 5.34 -11.59 0.22
C ASN A 122 4.12 -11.32 1.12
N PRO A 123 3.60 -12.35 1.84
CA PRO A 123 2.44 -12.18 2.71
C PRO A 123 2.77 -11.43 4.01
N ASN A 124 4.04 -11.03 4.23
CA ASN A 124 4.46 -10.36 5.45
C ASN A 124 3.92 -8.93 5.58
N TYR A 125 3.49 -8.33 4.47
CA TYR A 125 3.00 -6.96 4.45
C TYR A 125 1.66 -6.85 3.74
N LEU A 126 0.77 -6.06 4.34
CA LEU A 126 -0.47 -5.58 3.73
C LEU A 126 -0.42 -4.06 3.73
N THR A 127 -0.62 -3.44 2.57
CA THR A 127 -0.61 -1.99 2.44
C THR A 127 -2.01 -1.48 2.10
N LEU A 128 -2.42 -0.37 2.73
CA LEU A 128 -3.68 0.30 2.44
C LEU A 128 -3.37 1.74 2.05
N VAL A 129 -4.03 2.25 1.03
CA VAL A 129 -3.98 3.65 0.61
C VAL A 129 -5.38 4.22 0.66
N ASP A 130 -5.59 5.20 1.53
CA ASP A 130 -6.83 5.95 1.63
C ASP A 130 -6.73 7.25 0.84
N PHE A 131 -7.32 7.27 -0.35
CA PHE A 131 -7.43 8.49 -1.15
C PHE A 131 -8.59 9.41 -0.73
N GLY A 132 -9.39 9.02 0.27
CA GLY A 132 -10.39 9.90 0.88
C GLY A 132 -9.73 10.99 1.74
N ALA A 133 -8.64 10.66 2.42
CA ALA A 133 -7.79 11.62 3.10
C ALA A 133 -7.06 12.55 2.12
N ARG A 134 -6.92 13.83 2.51
CA ARG A 134 -6.17 14.85 1.77
C ARG A 134 -4.68 14.45 1.65
N SER A 135 -4.03 14.82 0.55
CA SER A 135 -2.67 14.35 0.22
C SER A 135 -1.56 14.79 1.19
N ASN A 136 -1.75 15.86 1.94
CA ASN A 136 -0.87 16.31 3.03
C ASN A 136 -1.10 15.55 4.36
N LEU A 137 -1.91 14.49 4.38
CA LEU A 137 -2.06 13.63 5.54
C LEU A 137 -1.40 12.26 5.28
N PRO A 138 -0.83 11.61 6.31
CA PRO A 138 -0.41 10.22 6.19
C PRO A 138 -1.61 9.35 5.84
N ARG A 139 -1.60 8.80 4.62
CA ARG A 139 -2.74 8.08 4.04
C ARG A 139 -2.35 6.77 3.35
N MET A 140 -1.08 6.36 3.48
CA MET A 140 -0.61 5.03 3.13
C MET A 140 -0.20 4.29 4.40
N PHE A 141 -0.93 3.23 4.73
CA PHE A 141 -0.73 2.40 5.92
C PHE A 141 -0.03 1.10 5.53
N ILE A 142 1.13 0.84 6.12
CA ILE A 142 1.90 -0.38 5.91
C ILE A 142 1.77 -1.23 7.17
N ILE A 143 1.09 -2.37 7.04
CA ILE A 143 0.86 -3.33 8.12
C ILE A 143 1.87 -4.46 8.00
N ASP A 144 2.64 -4.68 9.06
CA ASP A 144 3.42 -5.91 9.23
C ASP A 144 2.48 -7.01 9.75
N MET A 145 2.21 -7.99 8.90
CA MET A 145 1.28 -9.10 9.16
C MET A 145 1.82 -10.15 10.12
N ASN A 146 3.08 -10.04 10.57
CA ASN A 146 3.65 -10.93 11.58
C ASN A 146 3.48 -10.34 12.98
N THR A 147 3.55 -9.01 13.10
CA THR A 147 3.54 -8.31 14.40
C THR A 147 2.26 -7.52 14.65
N GLY A 148 1.48 -7.23 13.61
CA GLY A 148 0.30 -6.37 13.66
C GLY A 148 0.62 -4.88 13.74
N ARG A 149 1.90 -4.48 13.69
CA ARG A 149 2.30 -3.08 13.72
C ARG A 149 1.94 -2.38 12.43
N VAL A 150 1.55 -1.12 12.55
CA VAL A 150 1.18 -0.26 11.42
C VAL A 150 2.09 0.96 11.39
N ALA A 151 2.68 1.23 10.24
CA ALA A 151 3.31 2.50 9.91
C ALA A 151 2.43 3.28 8.93
N SER A 152 2.52 4.61 8.94
CA SER A 152 1.71 5.48 8.09
C SER A 152 2.59 6.56 7.46
N ILE A 153 2.48 6.76 6.15
CA ILE A 153 3.30 7.71 5.40
C ILE A 153 2.46 8.51 4.42
N HIS A 154 3.02 9.60 3.89
CA HIS A 154 2.36 10.39 2.85
C HIS A 154 2.50 9.69 1.49
N VAL A 155 1.46 9.81 0.66
CA VAL A 155 1.48 9.32 -0.71
C VAL A 155 0.71 10.27 -1.63
N ALA A 156 1.34 10.66 -2.74
CA ALA A 156 0.68 11.47 -3.76
C ALA A 156 -0.19 10.61 -4.69
N HIS A 157 -1.15 11.26 -5.34
CA HIS A 157 -2.03 10.67 -6.35
C HIS A 157 -1.78 11.29 -7.74
N GLY A 158 -2.50 10.79 -8.75
CA GLY A 158 -2.41 11.28 -10.12
C GLY A 158 -2.94 12.71 -10.29
N GLU A 159 -2.31 13.50 -11.16
CA GLU A 159 -2.67 14.91 -11.43
C GLU A 159 -4.14 15.10 -11.82
N TYR A 160 -4.69 14.23 -12.67
CA TYR A 160 -6.07 14.37 -13.14
C TYR A 160 -7.09 13.69 -12.22
N SER A 161 -6.63 13.13 -11.11
CA SER A 161 -7.51 12.67 -10.04
C SER A 161 -7.97 13.84 -9.15
N ASP A 162 -7.26 14.97 -9.17
CA ASP A 162 -7.49 16.18 -8.38
C ASP A 162 -7.40 17.42 -9.32
N PRO A 163 -8.42 17.68 -10.16
CA PRO A 163 -8.42 18.76 -11.13
C PRO A 163 -8.42 20.18 -10.50
N ASN A 164 -8.94 20.34 -9.28
CA ASN A 164 -8.98 21.64 -8.59
C ASN A 164 -7.69 21.92 -7.78
N LYS A 165 -6.83 20.92 -7.64
CA LYS A 165 -5.52 20.96 -6.97
C LYS A 165 -5.60 21.29 -5.48
N ASP A 166 -6.65 20.82 -4.80
CA ASP A 166 -6.86 21.07 -3.38
C ASP A 166 -6.25 19.97 -2.48
N GLY A 167 -5.77 18.86 -3.06
CA GLY A 167 -5.18 17.71 -2.39
C GLY A 167 -6.15 16.54 -2.19
N HIS A 168 -7.42 16.69 -2.56
CA HIS A 168 -8.43 15.63 -2.50
C HIS A 168 -8.55 14.91 -3.83
N LEU A 169 -8.67 13.59 -3.79
CA LEU A 169 -8.95 12.81 -4.98
C LEU A 169 -10.44 12.89 -5.30
N ASP A 170 -10.80 13.47 -6.45
CA ASP A 170 -12.17 13.52 -6.95
C ASP A 170 -12.56 12.28 -7.76
N SER A 171 -11.61 11.70 -8.51
CA SER A 171 -11.94 10.57 -9.40
C SER A 171 -10.78 9.64 -9.74
N PHE A 172 -11.12 8.37 -9.93
CA PHE A 172 -10.22 7.33 -10.41
C PHE A 172 -10.36 7.08 -11.91
N SER A 173 -9.34 6.51 -12.55
CA SER A 173 -9.46 5.93 -13.88
C SER A 173 -8.49 4.80 -14.12
N ASN A 174 -8.96 3.76 -14.81
CA ASN A 174 -8.14 2.67 -15.34
C ASN A 174 -7.70 2.87 -16.79
N ARG A 175 -8.05 4.00 -17.42
CA ARG A 175 -7.76 4.24 -18.85
C ARG A 175 -6.26 4.52 -19.05
N ILE A 176 -5.66 3.92 -20.08
CA ILE A 176 -4.28 4.23 -20.47
C ILE A 176 -4.15 5.73 -20.80
N GLY A 177 -3.10 6.37 -20.27
CA GLY A 177 -2.87 7.80 -20.44
C GLY A 177 -3.82 8.72 -19.68
N SER A 178 -4.66 8.21 -18.75
CA SER A 178 -5.56 9.05 -17.94
C SER A 178 -4.84 9.98 -16.98
N LYS A 179 -3.61 9.62 -16.56
CA LYS A 179 -2.84 10.29 -15.49
C LYS A 179 -3.55 10.34 -14.12
N GLN A 180 -4.63 9.58 -13.96
CA GLN A 180 -5.38 9.45 -12.71
C GLN A 180 -4.86 8.28 -11.90
N SER A 181 -5.01 8.29 -10.59
CA SER A 181 -4.87 7.06 -9.81
C SER A 181 -6.01 6.08 -10.17
N SER A 182 -5.82 4.78 -9.90
CA SER A 182 -6.87 3.77 -9.99
C SER A 182 -7.15 3.15 -8.62
N GLU A 183 -8.39 2.75 -8.38
CA GLU A 183 -8.80 2.05 -7.16
C GLU A 183 -8.72 0.52 -7.32
N GLY A 184 -8.62 -0.19 -6.21
CA GLY A 184 -8.66 -1.66 -6.16
C GLY A 184 -7.42 -2.28 -5.54
N PHE A 185 -7.31 -3.60 -5.69
CA PHE A 185 -6.19 -4.39 -5.19
C PHE A 185 -5.04 -4.42 -6.18
N TYR A 186 -3.81 -4.32 -5.66
CA TYR A 186 -2.57 -4.39 -6.41
C TYR A 186 -1.65 -5.45 -5.81
N ARG A 187 -0.88 -6.10 -6.67
CA ARG A 187 0.35 -6.78 -6.28
C ARG A 187 1.51 -5.81 -6.44
N VAL A 188 2.27 -5.58 -5.36
CA VAL A 188 3.56 -4.87 -5.48
C VAL A 188 4.58 -5.85 -6.00
N SER A 189 4.94 -5.73 -7.27
CA SER A 189 5.71 -6.74 -8.01
C SER A 189 7.21 -6.47 -7.93
N GLU A 190 7.96 -6.76 -9.00
CA GLU A 190 9.41 -6.66 -8.99
C GLU A 190 9.90 -5.21 -8.92
N THR A 191 11.10 -5.05 -8.36
CA THR A 191 11.79 -3.76 -8.38
C THR A 191 12.60 -3.58 -9.65
N TYR A 192 12.72 -2.34 -10.12
CA TYR A 192 13.56 -1.96 -11.25
C TYR A 192 14.16 -0.57 -11.02
N ASN A 193 15.11 -0.17 -11.87
CA ASN A 193 15.68 1.18 -11.86
C ASN A 193 15.10 1.98 -13.04
N SER A 194 14.26 2.95 -12.71
CA SER A 194 13.78 3.97 -13.64
C SER A 194 14.86 5.02 -13.87
N SER A 195 15.01 5.48 -15.12
CA SER A 195 15.86 6.64 -15.43
C SER A 195 15.34 7.95 -14.83
N LYS A 196 14.06 7.99 -14.44
CA LYS A 196 13.37 9.16 -13.89
C LYS A 196 13.22 9.08 -12.37
N PHE A 197 12.74 7.95 -11.85
CA PHE A 197 12.42 7.79 -10.41
C PHE A 197 13.55 7.13 -9.60
N GLY A 198 14.55 6.55 -10.28
CA GLY A 198 15.51 5.64 -9.66
C GLY A 198 14.82 4.34 -9.23
N TYR A 199 15.12 3.86 -8.03
CA TYR A 199 14.63 2.57 -7.53
C TYR A 199 13.10 2.58 -7.30
N ALA A 200 12.36 1.74 -8.01
CA ALA A 200 10.91 1.68 -7.96
C ALA A 200 10.41 0.23 -8.01
N ALA A 201 9.15 0.00 -7.64
CA ALA A 201 8.47 -1.29 -7.78
C ALA A 201 7.28 -1.18 -8.72
N ARG A 202 7.11 -2.15 -9.63
CA ARG A 202 5.94 -2.23 -10.50
C ARG A 202 4.68 -2.60 -9.71
N LEU A 203 3.54 -2.07 -10.13
CA LEU A 203 2.25 -2.43 -9.57
C LEU A 203 1.43 -3.18 -10.63
N ASP A 204 0.99 -4.38 -10.26
CA ASP A 204 0.06 -5.13 -11.10
C ASP A 204 -1.35 -5.05 -10.52
N GLY A 205 -2.34 -4.73 -11.36
CA GLY A 205 -3.73 -4.63 -10.94
C GLY A 205 -4.39 -5.99 -10.77
N LEU A 206 -5.01 -6.21 -9.62
CA LEU A 206 -5.77 -7.40 -9.25
C LEU A 206 -7.29 -7.17 -9.28
N SER A 207 -7.72 -5.99 -9.72
CA SER A 207 -9.14 -5.61 -9.83
C SER A 207 -9.45 -5.07 -11.22
N SER A 208 -10.69 -5.24 -11.67
CA SER A 208 -11.13 -4.69 -12.96
C SER A 208 -10.96 -3.15 -13.07
N SER A 209 -11.06 -2.44 -11.94
CA SER A 209 -10.84 -1.00 -11.80
C SER A 209 -9.38 -0.54 -11.90
N ASN A 210 -8.42 -1.47 -11.85
CA ASN A 210 -6.98 -1.16 -11.98
C ASN A 210 -6.22 -2.15 -12.88
N SER A 211 -6.91 -2.96 -13.67
CA SER A 211 -6.33 -4.01 -14.51
C SER A 211 -5.29 -3.53 -15.54
N ASN A 212 -5.26 -2.23 -15.85
CA ASN A 212 -4.25 -1.65 -16.73
C ASN A 212 -3.05 -1.07 -15.97
N ALA A 213 -2.93 -1.22 -14.65
CA ALA A 213 -1.86 -0.61 -13.86
C ALA A 213 -0.46 -0.88 -14.44
N ARG A 214 -0.15 -2.14 -14.76
CA ARG A 214 1.11 -2.54 -15.40
C ARG A 214 1.29 -1.88 -16.77
N ALA A 215 0.30 -1.97 -17.65
CA ALA A 215 0.33 -1.38 -18.99
C ALA A 215 0.45 0.16 -18.97
N ARG A 216 -0.01 0.78 -17.89
CA ARG A 216 0.10 2.22 -17.63
C ARG A 216 1.43 2.61 -16.99
N ALA A 217 2.30 1.64 -16.72
CA ALA A 217 3.54 1.81 -15.98
C ALA A 217 3.34 2.52 -14.63
N VAL A 218 2.24 2.19 -13.94
CA VAL A 218 1.96 2.64 -12.58
C VAL A 218 2.89 1.89 -11.62
N VAL A 219 3.63 2.65 -10.81
CA VAL A 219 4.69 2.13 -9.93
C VAL A 219 4.59 2.73 -8.53
N LEU A 220 5.20 2.07 -7.56
CA LEU A 220 5.56 2.66 -6.26
C LEU A 220 6.98 3.22 -6.35
N HIS A 221 7.16 4.51 -6.10
CA HIS A 221 8.46 5.17 -6.15
C HIS A 221 8.59 6.31 -5.15
N GLY A 222 9.83 6.74 -4.88
CA GLY A 222 10.09 7.97 -4.13
C GLY A 222 10.06 9.20 -5.03
N SER A 223 9.68 10.34 -4.45
CA SER A 223 9.73 11.63 -5.13
C SER A 223 10.09 12.78 -4.19
N LYS A 224 10.72 13.80 -4.76
CA LYS A 224 11.14 15.03 -4.06
C LYS A 224 9.98 16.00 -3.78
N TYR A 225 8.83 15.81 -4.43
CA TYR A 225 7.62 16.61 -4.19
C TYR A 225 6.71 16.03 -3.12
N VAL A 226 7.10 14.93 -2.47
CA VAL A 226 6.36 14.33 -1.36
C VAL A 226 7.18 14.51 -0.10
N TRP A 227 6.55 15.04 0.94
CA TRP A 227 7.15 15.26 2.24
C TRP A 227 6.34 14.59 3.33
N GLU A 228 7.02 14.12 4.37
CA GLU A 228 6.39 13.66 5.61
C GLU A 228 6.02 14.85 6.50
N ARG A 229 5.16 15.74 5.98
CA ARG A 229 4.75 16.99 6.60
C ARG A 229 3.33 17.35 6.20
N SER A 230 2.51 17.74 7.17
CA SER A 230 1.11 18.09 6.92
C SER A 230 0.83 19.55 6.58
N ASP A 231 1.83 20.42 6.63
CA ASP A 231 1.70 21.84 6.28
C ASP A 231 1.98 22.13 4.78
N VAL A 232 2.28 21.10 3.99
CA VAL A 232 2.60 21.22 2.56
C VAL A 232 1.81 20.19 1.77
N LEU A 233 1.16 20.62 0.68
CA LEU A 233 0.55 19.68 -0.26
C LEU A 233 1.63 19.04 -1.14
N PRO A 234 1.67 17.69 -1.23
CA PRO A 234 2.52 17.03 -2.20
C PRO A 234 2.19 17.43 -3.64
N GLY A 235 3.17 17.33 -4.53
CA GLY A 235 2.95 17.36 -5.97
C GLY A 235 2.16 16.15 -6.49
N TYR A 236 2.10 16.01 -7.82
CA TYR A 236 1.23 15.03 -8.48
C TYR A 236 2.02 14.05 -9.36
N SER A 237 1.57 12.80 -9.40
CA SER A 237 2.10 11.77 -10.31
C SER A 237 1.21 11.64 -11.56
N TRP A 238 1.53 10.69 -12.45
CA TRP A 238 0.61 10.25 -13.53
C TRP A 238 -0.15 8.96 -13.17
N GLY A 239 -0.48 8.80 -11.89
CA GLY A 239 -1.22 7.67 -11.34
C GLY A 239 -0.36 6.71 -10.51
N CYS A 240 0.96 6.94 -10.44
CA CYS A 240 1.88 6.24 -9.54
C CYS A 240 1.61 6.54 -8.07
N LEU A 241 2.00 5.61 -7.21
CA LEU A 241 2.09 5.85 -5.77
C LEU A 241 3.46 6.47 -5.47
N ALA A 242 3.51 7.80 -5.36
CA ALA A 242 4.73 8.51 -5.03
C ALA A 242 4.80 8.77 -3.53
N ILE A 243 5.85 8.29 -2.88
CA ILE A 243 6.15 8.51 -1.45
C ILE A 243 7.31 9.48 -1.29
N ALA A 244 7.60 9.92 -0.07
CA ALA A 244 8.75 10.76 0.20
C ALA A 244 10.08 10.09 -0.23
N GLU A 245 10.93 10.83 -0.94
CA GLU A 245 12.19 10.31 -1.52
C GLU A 245 13.11 9.64 -0.49
N ASN A 246 13.13 10.14 0.75
CA ASN A 246 13.94 9.59 1.85
C ASN A 246 13.43 8.22 2.34
N LEU A 247 12.17 7.87 2.09
CA LEU A 247 11.58 6.58 2.48
C LEU A 247 11.77 5.48 1.43
N LYS A 248 12.11 5.86 0.19
CA LYS A 248 12.22 4.96 -0.96
C LYS A 248 13.09 3.73 -0.71
N ALA A 249 14.27 3.93 -0.12
CA ALA A 249 15.24 2.87 0.12
C ALA A 249 14.75 1.81 1.13
N GLU A 250 13.78 2.16 1.96
CA GLU A 250 13.21 1.29 2.98
C GLU A 250 11.90 0.66 2.50
N VAL A 251 10.96 1.47 2.01
CA VAL A 251 9.59 1.05 1.69
C VAL A 251 9.49 0.24 0.40
N VAL A 252 10.16 0.66 -0.68
CA VAL A 252 10.09 -0.07 -1.97
C VAL A 252 10.51 -1.54 -1.83
N PRO A 253 11.69 -1.88 -1.27
CA PRO A 253 12.09 -3.28 -1.15
C PRO A 253 11.34 -4.03 -0.04
N LEU A 254 10.70 -3.33 0.90
CA LEU A 254 9.84 -3.95 1.92
C LEU A 254 8.59 -4.58 1.30
N LEU A 255 7.95 -3.82 0.41
CA LEU A 255 6.67 -4.18 -0.19
C LEU A 255 6.83 -5.00 -1.47
N ALA A 256 7.95 -4.83 -2.18
CA ALA A 256 8.18 -5.53 -3.44
C ALA A 256 8.11 -7.07 -3.33
N ASN A 257 8.06 -7.69 -4.50
CA ASN A 257 8.09 -9.14 -4.71
C ASN A 257 6.85 -9.87 -4.16
N GLY A 258 5.69 -9.23 -4.25
CA GLY A 258 4.39 -9.86 -4.16
C GLY A 258 3.62 -9.61 -2.88
N SER A 259 3.80 -8.43 -2.25
CA SER A 259 2.90 -8.01 -1.16
C SER A 259 1.58 -7.50 -1.73
N LEU A 260 0.55 -7.51 -0.90
CA LEU A 260 -0.76 -6.99 -1.27
C LEU A 260 -0.86 -5.50 -0.91
N LEU A 261 -1.42 -4.71 -1.82
CA LEU A 261 -1.79 -3.32 -1.60
C LEU A 261 -3.26 -3.11 -1.98
N TYR A 262 -4.01 -2.37 -1.18
CA TYR A 262 -5.38 -1.96 -1.48
C TYR A 262 -5.47 -0.44 -1.50
N ALA A 263 -5.95 0.15 -2.59
CA ALA A 263 -6.15 1.59 -2.69
C ALA A 263 -7.62 1.91 -2.96
N SER A 264 -8.23 2.75 -2.13
CA SER A 264 -9.63 3.17 -2.30
C SER A 264 -9.90 4.46 -1.52
N ILE A 265 -11.16 4.80 -1.30
CA ILE A 265 -11.62 5.93 -0.49
C ILE A 265 -12.37 5.37 0.70
N SER A 266 -11.96 5.72 1.93
CA SER A 266 -12.72 5.37 3.13
C SER A 266 -14.03 6.12 3.21
N ARG A 267 -15.07 5.48 3.73
CA ARG A 267 -16.45 6.01 3.84
C ARG A 267 -16.89 6.24 5.27
#